data_AF-A0A1J5MWD2-F1
#
_entry.id   AF-A0A1J5MWD2-F1
#
_cell.length_a   1.000
_cell.length_b   1.000
_cell.length_c   1.000
_cell.angle_alpha   90.00
_cell.angle_beta   90.00
_cell.angle_gamma   90.00
#
_symmetry.space_group_name_H-M   'P 1'
#
loop_
_entity.id
_entity.type
_entity.pdbx_description
1 polymer ?
#
loop_
_entity_poly.entity_id
_entity_poly.type
_entity_poly.pdbx_seq_one_letter_code
_entity_poly.pdbx_strand_id
1 'polypeptide(L)'
;MRFDLQVIATWIEPGSRVLDLGCRTGSLLAHLTEEKAIIGTGIEIDEEAAGQAIAKGLSVIHGDIYEEIEDYPDNAFDYVILSQALMQVLDPETLLREMLRVGRLGIVSFPNFTHYRNRLQMLFTGRAPMSKELPYEWYNTPNIRVIPIIDFRRFCKHLGVPIVKEVAISTHHHDEQGKVITWLPNLFATFGIFMLGQARRPGSD
;
A
#
# COMPACT_ATOMS: atom_id res chain seq x y z
N MET A 1 8.12 -1.32 -14.40
CA MET A 1 7.61 -1.16 -13.01
C MET A 1 6.08 -1.19 -13.03
N ARG A 2 5.41 -1.82 -12.04
CA ARG A 2 3.94 -1.91 -11.99
C ARG A 2 3.26 -0.54 -12.03
N PHE A 3 2.09 -0.43 -12.66
CA PHE A 3 1.38 0.85 -12.82
C PHE A 3 0.95 1.49 -11.49
N ASP A 4 0.54 0.70 -10.49
CA ASP A 4 0.21 1.22 -9.15
C ASP A 4 1.41 1.91 -8.49
N LEU A 5 2.60 1.33 -8.64
CA LEU A 5 3.86 1.89 -8.13
C LEU A 5 4.26 3.16 -8.88
N GLN A 6 4.01 3.23 -10.20
CA GLN A 6 4.21 4.47 -10.97
C GLN A 6 3.32 5.60 -10.44
N VAL A 7 2.04 5.32 -10.17
CA VAL A 7 1.11 6.30 -9.60
C VAL A 7 1.56 6.77 -8.23
N ILE A 8 1.97 5.86 -7.34
CA ILE A 8 2.55 6.20 -6.04
C ILE A 8 3.80 7.07 -6.22
N ALA A 9 4.69 6.70 -7.14
CA ALA A 9 5.91 7.45 -7.40
C ALA A 9 5.60 8.90 -7.78
N THR A 10 4.53 9.18 -8.55
CA THR A 10 4.13 10.56 -8.88
C THR A 10 3.77 11.43 -7.66
N TRP A 11 3.48 10.83 -6.51
CA TRP A 11 3.08 11.54 -5.30
C TRP A 11 4.24 11.86 -4.34
N ILE A 12 5.39 11.21 -4.53
CA ILE A 12 6.58 11.40 -3.70
C ILE A 12 7.36 12.62 -4.20
N GLU A 13 7.71 13.55 -3.32
CA GLU A 13 8.58 14.68 -3.70
C GLU A 13 10.05 14.27 -3.80
N PRO A 14 10.82 14.85 -4.74
CA PRO A 14 12.26 14.63 -4.80
C PRO A 14 12.99 14.95 -3.50
N GLY A 15 14.04 14.20 -3.17
CA GLY A 15 14.84 14.38 -1.96
C GLY A 15 14.16 13.96 -0.65
N SER A 16 12.95 13.41 -0.70
CA SER A 16 12.19 13.00 0.49
C SER A 16 12.82 11.80 1.20
N ARG A 17 12.60 11.70 2.52
CA ARG A 17 12.87 10.46 3.28
C ARG A 17 11.67 9.52 3.16
N VAL A 18 11.90 8.30 2.69
CA VAL A 18 10.82 7.35 2.38
C VAL A 18 11.06 6.03 3.09
N LEU A 19 10.04 5.52 3.80
CA LEU A 19 9.99 4.15 4.30
C LEU A 19 9.03 3.33 3.44
N ASP A 20 9.45 2.18 2.93
CA ASP A 20 8.61 1.24 2.17
C ASP A 20 8.42 -0.06 2.97
N LEU A 21 7.21 -0.26 3.47
CA LEU A 21 6.81 -1.42 4.28
C LEU A 21 6.35 -2.56 3.37
N GLY A 22 7.04 -3.71 3.44
CA GLY A 22 6.87 -4.79 2.47
C GLY A 22 7.45 -4.40 1.12
N CYS A 23 8.69 -3.91 1.09
CA CYS A 23 9.32 -3.36 -0.11
C CYS A 23 9.64 -4.40 -1.19
N ARG A 24 9.51 -5.70 -0.88
CA ARG A 24 9.85 -6.84 -1.74
C ARG A 24 11.28 -6.66 -2.30
N THR A 25 11.44 -6.86 -3.60
CA THR A 25 12.74 -6.73 -4.30
C THR A 25 13.17 -5.27 -4.50
N GLY A 26 12.50 -4.30 -3.86
CA GLY A 26 12.87 -2.89 -3.83
C GLY A 26 12.63 -2.12 -5.13
N SER A 27 11.74 -2.60 -6.02
CA SER A 27 11.51 -1.94 -7.33
C SER A 27 11.05 -0.49 -7.21
N LEU A 28 10.22 -0.15 -6.21
CA LEU A 28 9.75 1.22 -6.01
C LEU A 28 10.89 2.09 -5.47
N LEU A 29 11.58 1.62 -4.42
CA LEU A 29 12.72 2.32 -3.83
C LEU A 29 13.82 2.59 -4.85
N ALA A 30 14.21 1.60 -5.66
CA ALA A 30 15.22 1.79 -6.71
C ALA A 30 14.84 2.89 -7.69
N HIS A 31 13.59 2.86 -8.19
CA HIS A 31 13.09 3.87 -9.12
C HIS A 31 13.05 5.26 -8.48
N LEU A 32 12.59 5.38 -7.23
CA LEU A 32 12.55 6.66 -6.52
C LEU A 32 13.97 7.20 -6.23
N THR A 33 14.92 6.33 -5.89
CA THR A 33 16.30 6.74 -5.65
C THR A 33 16.93 7.29 -6.93
N GLU A 34 16.72 6.62 -8.06
CA GLU A 34 17.25 7.03 -9.36
C GLU A 34 16.59 8.32 -9.89
N GLU A 35 15.26 8.39 -9.91
CA GLU A 35 14.53 9.47 -10.56
C GLU A 35 14.26 10.67 -9.65
N LYS A 36 14.27 10.46 -8.33
CA LYS A 36 13.85 11.46 -7.34
C LYS A 36 14.87 11.70 -6.24
N ALA A 37 16.03 11.03 -6.26
CA ALA A 37 17.09 11.20 -5.28
C ALA A 37 16.58 11.12 -3.83
N ILE A 38 15.64 10.22 -3.55
CA ILE A 38 15.10 10.03 -2.20
C ILE A 38 16.16 9.41 -1.27
N ILE A 39 15.93 9.53 0.03
CA ILE A 39 16.62 8.73 1.05
C ILE A 39 15.64 7.61 1.45
N GLY A 40 15.78 6.46 0.80
CA GLY A 40 14.85 5.34 0.93
C GLY A 40 15.33 4.24 1.87
N THR A 41 14.44 3.76 2.73
CA THR A 41 14.61 2.55 3.55
C THR A 41 13.44 1.59 3.30
N GLY A 42 13.72 0.30 3.23
CA GLY A 42 12.70 -0.75 3.10
C GLY A 42 12.70 -1.70 4.29
N ILE A 43 11.54 -2.26 4.61
CA ILE A 43 11.39 -3.42 5.51
C ILE A 43 10.72 -4.53 4.72
N GLU A 44 11.28 -5.74 4.76
CA GLU A 44 10.73 -6.92 4.08
C GLU A 44 10.95 -8.16 4.93
N ILE A 45 9.92 -9.03 5.03
CA ILE A 45 9.96 -10.26 5.82
C ILE A 45 10.49 -11.45 5.01
N ASP A 46 10.39 -11.40 3.68
CA ASP A 46 10.93 -12.43 2.79
C ASP A 46 12.44 -12.24 2.58
N GLU A 47 13.23 -13.17 3.12
CA GLU A 47 14.70 -13.13 3.08
C GLU A 47 15.25 -13.02 1.65
N GLU A 48 14.67 -13.75 0.70
CA GLU A 48 15.13 -13.74 -0.69
C GLU A 48 14.88 -12.38 -1.34
N ALA A 49 13.67 -11.81 -1.19
CA ALA A 49 13.31 -10.51 -1.72
C ALA A 49 14.15 -9.39 -1.08
N ALA A 50 14.36 -9.44 0.24
CA ALA A 50 15.24 -8.52 0.95
C ALA A 50 16.68 -8.61 0.42
N GLY A 51 17.22 -9.82 0.27
CA GLY A 51 18.55 -10.03 -0.30
C GLY A 51 18.70 -9.47 -1.72
N GLN A 52 17.67 -9.64 -2.58
CA GLN A 52 17.66 -9.05 -3.91
C GLN A 52 17.62 -7.51 -3.90
N ALA A 53 16.92 -6.90 -2.94
CA ALA A 53 16.88 -5.45 -2.78
C ALA A 53 18.24 -4.90 -2.29
N ILE A 54 18.86 -5.57 -1.31
CA ILE A 54 20.20 -5.24 -0.80
C ILE A 54 21.25 -5.37 -1.91
N ALA A 55 21.17 -6.42 -2.73
CA ALA A 55 22.08 -6.61 -3.86
C ALA A 55 22.00 -5.48 -4.91
N LYS A 56 20.90 -4.72 -4.95
CA LYS A 56 20.73 -3.51 -5.78
C LYS A 56 21.30 -2.24 -5.11
N GLY A 57 21.90 -2.35 -3.92
CA GLY A 57 22.43 -1.23 -3.16
C GLY A 57 21.37 -0.45 -2.36
N LEU A 58 20.18 -1.03 -2.15
CA LEU A 58 19.13 -0.40 -1.37
C LEU A 58 19.34 -0.63 0.13
N SER A 59 18.97 0.34 0.95
CA SER A 59 18.90 0.17 2.41
C SER A 59 17.62 -0.58 2.75
N VAL A 60 17.76 -1.87 3.05
CA VAL A 60 16.63 -2.74 3.42
C VAL A 60 16.96 -3.52 4.68
N ILE A 61 15.98 -3.57 5.58
CA ILE A 61 15.98 -4.39 6.80
C ILE A 61 15.16 -5.64 6.51
N HIS A 62 15.75 -6.81 6.77
CA HIS A 62 15.03 -8.07 6.75
C HIS A 62 14.40 -8.28 8.14
N GLY A 63 13.09 -8.12 8.24
CA GLY A 63 12.39 -8.14 9.53
C GLY A 63 10.88 -7.96 9.39
N ASP A 64 10.18 -8.09 10.52
CA ASP A 64 8.74 -7.90 10.59
C ASP A 64 8.41 -6.40 10.66
N ILE A 65 7.47 -5.95 9.83
CA ILE A 65 7.07 -4.53 9.78
C ILE A 65 6.52 -4.02 11.12
N TYR A 66 5.95 -4.87 11.98
CA TYR A 66 5.45 -4.47 13.29
C TYR A 66 6.58 -4.22 14.27
N GLU A 67 7.65 -5.01 14.21
CA GLU A 67 8.79 -4.88 15.12
C GLU A 67 9.71 -3.75 14.66
N GLU A 68 10.09 -3.77 13.38
CA GLU A 68 11.07 -2.83 12.82
C GLU A 68 10.56 -1.38 12.74
N ILE A 69 9.25 -1.16 12.65
CA ILE A 69 8.69 0.21 12.61
C ILE A 69 8.78 0.91 13.97
N GLU A 70 8.79 0.16 15.08
CA GLU A 70 8.83 0.71 16.44
C GLU A 70 10.17 1.40 16.74
N ASP A 71 11.25 0.95 16.09
CA ASP A 71 12.60 1.50 16.26
C ASP A 71 12.79 2.90 15.66
N TYR A 72 11.84 3.37 14.85
CA TYR A 72 11.90 4.70 14.27
C TYR A 72 11.24 5.77 15.15
N PRO A 73 11.87 6.96 15.29
CA PRO A 73 11.27 8.07 16.02
C PRO A 73 10.10 8.69 15.24
N ASP A 74 9.26 9.45 15.94
CA ASP A 74 8.17 10.22 15.34
C ASP A 74 8.69 11.13 14.20
N ASN A 75 7.97 11.15 13.07
CA ASN A 75 8.30 11.97 11.89
C ASN A 75 9.71 11.74 11.31
N ALA A 76 10.27 10.54 11.48
CA ALA A 76 11.51 10.11 10.84
C ALA A 76 11.44 10.17 9.30
N PHE A 77 10.25 9.98 8.72
CA PHE A 77 10.03 9.93 7.28
C PHE A 77 9.03 10.99 6.80
N ASP A 78 9.23 11.46 5.57
CA ASP A 78 8.27 12.33 4.91
C ASP A 78 7.13 11.50 4.30
N TYR A 79 7.44 10.28 3.80
CA TYR A 79 6.46 9.32 3.30
C TYR A 79 6.70 7.92 3.86
N VAL A 80 5.62 7.24 4.26
CA VAL A 80 5.63 5.81 4.60
C VAL A 80 4.67 5.09 3.67
N ILE A 81 5.14 4.08 2.96
CA ILE A 81 4.41 3.40 1.89
C ILE A 81 4.08 1.98 2.36
N LEU A 82 2.83 1.55 2.16
CA LEU A 82 2.35 0.19 2.37
C LEU A 82 1.60 -0.25 1.10
N SER A 83 2.34 -0.76 0.11
CA SER A 83 1.81 -1.06 -1.21
C SER A 83 1.43 -2.54 -1.35
N GLN A 84 0.14 -2.83 -1.46
CA GLN A 84 -0.43 -4.18 -1.60
C GLN A 84 -0.13 -5.16 -0.45
N ALA A 85 0.39 -4.68 0.68
CA ALA A 85 0.64 -5.49 1.87
C ALA A 85 -0.52 -5.46 2.88
N LEU A 86 -1.39 -4.43 2.85
CA LEU A 86 -2.46 -4.24 3.85
C LEU A 86 -3.39 -5.46 4.01
N MET A 87 -3.58 -6.26 2.95
CA MET A 87 -4.46 -7.44 3.03
C MET A 87 -3.93 -8.55 3.95
N GLN A 88 -2.61 -8.57 4.20
CA GLN A 88 -1.92 -9.58 5.00
C GLN A 88 -1.74 -9.12 6.47
N VAL A 89 -1.90 -7.82 6.73
CA VAL A 89 -1.63 -7.16 8.01
C VAL A 89 -2.69 -7.51 9.06
N LEU A 90 -2.36 -8.29 10.09
CA LEU A 90 -3.26 -8.72 11.17
C LEU A 90 -3.97 -7.60 11.96
N ASP A 91 -3.34 -6.46 12.20
CA ASP A 91 -3.95 -5.30 12.86
C ASP A 91 -3.69 -4.02 12.05
N PRO A 92 -4.60 -3.68 11.11
CA PRO A 92 -4.41 -2.53 10.23
C PRO A 92 -4.58 -1.21 10.96
N GLU A 93 -5.25 -1.18 12.12
CA GLU A 93 -5.39 0.05 12.89
C GLU A 93 -4.05 0.41 13.52
N THR A 94 -3.45 -0.53 14.25
CA THR A 94 -2.16 -0.32 14.89
C THR A 94 -1.09 0.02 13.85
N LEU A 95 -1.02 -0.74 12.74
CA LEU A 95 -0.04 -0.45 11.68
C LEU A 95 -0.25 0.94 11.06
N LEU A 96 -1.48 1.35 10.75
CA LEU A 96 -1.73 2.68 10.18
C LEU A 96 -1.37 3.81 11.16
N ARG A 97 -1.58 3.60 12.46
CA ARG A 97 -1.17 4.57 13.49
C ARG A 97 0.34 4.69 13.55
N GLU A 98 1.07 3.58 13.57
CA GLU A 98 2.54 3.58 13.57
C GLU A 98 3.11 4.17 12.28
N MET A 99 2.55 3.83 11.11
CA MET A 99 2.89 4.46 9.83
C MET A 99 2.78 5.99 9.89
N LEU A 100 1.71 6.52 10.47
CA LEU A 100 1.49 7.96 10.60
C LEU A 100 2.23 8.58 11.79
N ARG A 101 2.74 7.77 12.72
CA ARG A 101 3.62 8.23 13.80
C ARG A 101 5.01 8.51 13.24
N VAL A 102 5.59 7.53 12.54
CA VAL A 102 6.95 7.65 11.97
C VAL A 102 6.97 8.47 10.68
N GLY A 103 5.84 8.56 9.97
CA GLY A 103 5.69 9.29 8.71
C GLY A 103 4.80 10.52 8.80
N ARG A 104 5.14 11.58 8.05
CA ARG A 104 4.24 12.73 7.84
C ARG A 104 3.03 12.39 6.97
N LEU A 105 3.25 11.60 5.93
CA LEU A 105 2.23 11.11 5.02
C LEU A 105 2.34 9.59 4.87
N GLY A 106 1.20 8.89 4.96
CA GLY A 106 1.11 7.46 4.69
C GLY A 106 0.54 7.22 3.29
N ILE A 107 1.10 6.31 2.50
CA ILE A 107 0.53 5.90 1.21
C ILE A 107 0.18 4.43 1.28
N VAL A 108 -1.08 4.11 1.02
CA VAL A 108 -1.61 2.75 1.13
C VAL A 108 -2.26 2.36 -0.18
N SER A 109 -1.91 1.18 -0.70
CA SER A 109 -2.57 0.61 -1.89
C SER A 109 -3.04 -0.82 -1.63
N PHE A 110 -4.15 -1.20 -2.24
CA PHE A 110 -4.70 -2.55 -2.16
C PHE A 110 -5.61 -2.84 -3.35
N PRO A 111 -5.72 -4.11 -3.77
CA PRO A 111 -6.71 -4.49 -4.77
C PRO A 111 -8.12 -4.33 -4.20
N ASN A 112 -9.02 -3.78 -5.00
CA ASN A 112 -10.43 -3.66 -4.68
C ASN A 112 -11.12 -5.01 -4.90
N PHE A 113 -11.34 -5.74 -3.80
CA PHE A 113 -12.02 -7.03 -3.84
C PHE A 113 -13.41 -6.95 -4.46
N THR A 114 -14.06 -5.80 -4.38
CA THR A 114 -15.45 -5.64 -4.84
C THR A 114 -15.59 -5.25 -6.30
N HIS A 115 -14.53 -5.37 -7.11
CA HIS A 115 -14.63 -5.20 -8.55
C HIS A 115 -15.76 -6.06 -9.17
N TYR A 116 -16.44 -5.55 -10.22
CA TYR A 116 -17.66 -6.19 -10.76
C TYR A 116 -17.47 -7.67 -11.10
N ARG A 117 -16.30 -8.07 -11.61
CA ARG A 117 -16.01 -9.47 -11.94
C ARG A 117 -16.14 -10.40 -10.72
N ASN A 118 -15.63 -9.97 -9.58
CA ASN A 118 -15.68 -10.74 -8.33
C ASN A 118 -17.12 -10.84 -7.82
N ARG A 119 -17.90 -9.74 -7.94
CA ARG A 119 -19.33 -9.73 -7.61
C ARG A 119 -20.13 -10.71 -8.48
N LEU A 120 -19.90 -10.69 -9.79
CA LEU A 120 -20.59 -11.58 -10.73
C LEU A 120 -20.18 -13.04 -10.52
N GLN A 121 -18.89 -13.32 -10.31
CA GLN A 121 -18.43 -14.68 -10.03
C GLN A 121 -19.09 -15.24 -8.76
N MET A 122 -19.10 -14.46 -7.67
CA MET A 122 -19.75 -14.88 -6.43
C MET A 122 -21.27 -15.08 -6.62
N LEU A 123 -21.94 -14.17 -7.34
CA LEU A 123 -23.37 -14.25 -7.64
C LEU A 123 -23.75 -15.50 -8.46
N PHE A 124 -23.00 -15.81 -9.52
CA PHE A 124 -23.35 -16.88 -10.45
C PHE A 124 -22.77 -18.25 -10.07
N THR A 125 -21.68 -18.30 -9.31
CA THR A 125 -21.01 -19.57 -8.95
C THR A 125 -21.20 -19.96 -7.49
N GLY A 126 -21.56 -19.02 -6.61
CA GLY A 126 -21.60 -19.22 -5.16
C GLY A 126 -20.23 -19.51 -4.52
N ARG A 127 -19.14 -19.33 -5.27
CA ARG A 127 -17.76 -19.57 -4.80
C ARG A 127 -17.05 -18.27 -4.45
N ALA A 128 -16.06 -18.36 -3.57
CA ALA A 128 -15.14 -17.26 -3.32
C ALA A 128 -14.50 -16.84 -4.66
N PRO A 129 -14.48 -15.54 -4.98
CA PRO A 129 -13.98 -15.09 -6.26
C PRO A 129 -12.46 -15.25 -6.34
N MET A 130 -11.99 -15.62 -7.52
CA MET A 130 -10.57 -15.71 -7.86
C MET A 130 -10.29 -14.83 -9.06
N SER A 131 -9.20 -14.07 -8.99
CA SER A 131 -8.75 -13.21 -10.09
C SER A 131 -7.23 -13.19 -10.18
N LYS A 132 -6.67 -12.49 -11.16
CA LYS A 132 -5.20 -12.31 -11.22
C LYS A 132 -4.66 -11.55 -10.01
N GLU A 133 -5.48 -10.65 -9.46
CA GLU A 133 -5.18 -9.85 -8.27
C GLU A 133 -5.44 -10.61 -6.96
N LEU A 134 -6.22 -11.69 -7.02
CA LEU A 134 -6.56 -12.58 -5.90
C LEU A 134 -6.42 -14.05 -6.37
N PRO A 135 -5.19 -14.55 -6.57
CA PRO A 135 -4.95 -15.84 -7.24
C PRO A 135 -5.05 -17.05 -6.31
N TYR A 136 -5.47 -16.86 -5.05
CA TYR A 136 -5.51 -17.88 -4.01
C TYR A 136 -6.94 -18.37 -3.77
N GLU A 137 -7.07 -19.63 -3.38
CA GLU A 137 -8.32 -20.16 -2.84
C GLU A 137 -8.56 -19.60 -1.42
N TRP A 138 -9.82 -19.58 -0.98
CA TRP A 138 -10.18 -19.00 0.31
C TRP A 138 -9.49 -19.67 1.51
N TYR A 139 -9.11 -20.94 1.39
CA TYR A 139 -8.50 -21.74 2.45
C TYR A 139 -6.96 -21.69 2.47
N ASN A 140 -6.31 -21.14 1.45
CA ASN A 140 -4.84 -21.09 1.35
C ASN A 140 -4.31 -19.71 0.93
N THR A 141 -5.06 -18.66 1.22
CA THR A 141 -4.67 -17.28 0.90
C THR A 141 -3.84 -16.64 2.01
N PRO A 142 -2.75 -15.93 1.69
CA PRO A 142 -2.10 -15.02 2.63
C PRO A 142 -2.91 -13.74 2.86
N ASN A 143 -3.85 -13.43 1.94
CA ASN A 143 -4.66 -12.22 1.98
C ASN A 143 -5.90 -12.44 2.85
N ILE A 144 -5.72 -12.27 4.15
CA ILE A 144 -6.77 -12.48 5.15
C ILE A 144 -7.85 -11.38 5.17
N ARG A 145 -7.69 -10.29 4.39
CA ARG A 145 -8.66 -9.19 4.29
C ARG A 145 -9.24 -9.00 2.91
N VAL A 146 -10.54 -8.74 2.91
CA VAL A 146 -11.33 -8.25 1.79
C VAL A 146 -11.48 -6.75 1.96
N ILE A 147 -10.92 -5.95 1.03
CA ILE A 147 -10.89 -4.49 1.17
C ILE A 147 -11.64 -3.81 0.02
N PRO A 148 -12.91 -3.42 0.24
CA PRO A 148 -13.61 -2.48 -0.62
C PRO A 148 -13.05 -1.06 -0.46
N ILE A 149 -12.96 -0.29 -1.56
CA ILE A 149 -12.53 1.12 -1.54
C ILE A 149 -13.42 1.93 -0.59
N ILE A 150 -14.73 1.69 -0.60
CA ILE A 150 -15.68 2.40 0.27
C ILE A 150 -15.50 2.08 1.77
N ASP A 151 -15.09 0.87 2.11
CA ASP A 151 -14.89 0.48 3.50
C ASP A 151 -13.56 0.99 4.02
N PHE A 152 -12.52 1.05 3.19
CA PHE A 152 -11.27 1.72 3.57
C PHE A 152 -11.49 3.22 3.87
N ARG A 153 -12.29 3.92 3.05
CA ARG A 153 -12.68 5.32 3.36
C ARG A 153 -13.40 5.43 4.70
N ARG A 154 -14.32 4.50 4.99
CA ARG A 154 -15.03 4.44 6.26
C ARG A 154 -14.08 4.17 7.42
N PHE A 155 -13.11 3.29 7.23
CA PHE A 155 -12.08 2.96 8.19
C PHE A 155 -11.19 4.16 8.51
N CYS A 156 -10.67 4.88 7.51
CA CYS A 156 -9.91 6.12 7.73
C CYS A 156 -10.74 7.15 8.53
N LYS A 157 -12.02 7.31 8.20
CA LYS A 157 -12.93 8.20 8.94
C LYS A 157 -13.11 7.76 10.40
N HIS A 158 -13.24 6.45 10.65
CA HIS A 158 -13.35 5.89 12.00
C HIS A 158 -12.10 6.17 12.84
N LEU A 159 -10.91 6.06 12.24
CA LEU A 159 -9.63 6.35 12.90
C LEU A 159 -9.34 7.85 13.08
N GLY A 160 -10.14 8.73 12.49
CA GLY A 160 -9.86 10.17 12.45
C GLY A 160 -8.67 10.54 11.55
N VAL A 161 -8.30 9.66 10.63
CA VAL A 161 -7.18 9.84 9.70
C VAL A 161 -7.67 10.54 8.43
N PRO A 162 -7.19 11.75 8.11
CA PRO A 162 -7.58 12.45 6.89
C PRO A 162 -6.99 11.76 5.66
N ILE A 163 -7.83 11.57 4.64
CA ILE A 163 -7.38 11.21 3.29
C ILE A 163 -7.01 12.50 2.57
N VAL A 164 -5.71 12.71 2.34
CA VAL A 164 -5.16 13.88 1.65
C VAL A 164 -5.38 13.79 0.15
N LYS A 165 -5.20 12.59 -0.39
CA LYS A 165 -5.37 12.30 -1.82
C LYS A 165 -5.81 10.86 -2.00
N GLU A 166 -6.62 10.60 -3.00
CA GLU A 166 -6.98 9.23 -3.38
C GLU A 166 -7.08 9.11 -4.90
N VAL A 167 -6.82 7.92 -5.41
CA VAL A 167 -7.06 7.57 -6.80
C VAL A 167 -7.45 6.09 -6.88
N ALA A 168 -8.39 5.80 -7.76
CA ALA A 168 -8.77 4.44 -8.08
C ALA A 168 -8.30 4.13 -9.50
N ILE A 169 -7.67 2.98 -9.69
CA ILE A 169 -7.09 2.61 -10.98
C ILE A 169 -7.57 1.23 -11.42
N SER A 170 -7.58 1.02 -12.74
CA SER A 170 -7.76 -0.27 -13.38
C SER A 170 -6.47 -0.65 -14.08
N THR A 171 -5.80 -1.66 -13.56
CA THR A 171 -4.60 -2.31 -14.09
C THR A 171 -4.64 -3.78 -13.71
N HIS A 172 -3.99 -4.66 -14.48
CA HIS A 172 -3.76 -6.04 -14.03
C HIS A 172 -2.50 -6.13 -13.17
N HIS A 173 -2.41 -7.21 -12.39
CA HIS A 173 -1.23 -7.49 -11.57
C HIS A 173 0.01 -7.65 -12.46
N HIS A 174 1.09 -6.93 -12.15
CA HIS A 174 2.33 -6.78 -12.93
C HIS A 174 2.29 -5.92 -14.21
N ASP A 175 1.13 -5.41 -14.62
CA ASP A 175 1.05 -4.56 -15.80
C ASP A 175 1.70 -3.19 -15.55
N GLU A 176 2.39 -2.69 -16.57
CA GLU A 176 2.99 -1.35 -16.57
C GLU A 176 2.01 -0.27 -17.04
N GLN A 177 0.84 -0.67 -17.55
CA GLN A 177 -0.19 0.21 -18.09
C GLN A 177 -1.49 0.06 -17.30
N GLY A 178 -2.17 1.19 -17.07
CA GLY A 178 -3.48 1.20 -16.46
C GLY A 178 -4.24 2.49 -16.75
N LYS A 179 -5.44 2.59 -16.17
CA LYS A 179 -6.32 3.75 -16.35
C LYS A 179 -6.85 4.21 -15.00
N VAL A 180 -6.98 5.52 -14.83
CA VAL A 180 -7.68 6.09 -13.68
C VAL A 180 -9.19 5.90 -13.87
N ILE A 181 -9.88 5.46 -12.83
CA ILE A 181 -11.31 5.23 -12.81
C ILE A 181 -11.96 6.26 -11.89
N THR A 182 -12.76 7.16 -12.47
CA THR A 182 -13.48 8.21 -11.74
C THR A 182 -14.96 7.90 -11.57
N TRP A 183 -15.56 7.18 -12.51
CA TRP A 183 -16.96 6.79 -12.46
C TRP A 183 -17.12 5.43 -11.75
N LEU A 184 -17.91 5.41 -10.67
CA LEU A 184 -18.18 4.23 -9.83
C LEU A 184 -16.90 3.42 -9.50
N PRO A 185 -15.88 4.03 -8.85
CA PRO A 185 -14.58 3.40 -8.63
C PRO A 185 -14.68 2.08 -7.85
N ASN A 186 -15.60 1.97 -6.90
CA ASN A 186 -15.82 0.74 -6.14
C ASN A 186 -16.37 -0.42 -6.99
N LEU A 187 -16.85 -0.15 -8.20
CA LEU A 187 -17.34 -1.15 -9.16
C LEU A 187 -16.33 -1.49 -10.25
N PHE A 188 -15.60 -0.48 -10.76
CA PHE A 188 -14.76 -0.64 -11.94
C PHE A 188 -13.24 -0.54 -11.70
N ALA A 189 -12.79 -0.05 -10.55
CA ALA A 189 -11.36 -0.03 -10.25
C ALA A 189 -10.90 -1.40 -9.72
N THR A 190 -9.71 -1.82 -10.14
CA THR A 190 -9.03 -3.02 -9.63
C THR A 190 -8.17 -2.70 -8.40
N PHE A 191 -7.70 -1.46 -8.23
CA PHE A 191 -6.96 -1.01 -7.05
C PHE A 191 -7.46 0.34 -6.53
N GLY A 192 -7.35 0.53 -5.23
CA GLY A 192 -7.42 1.83 -4.57
C GLY A 192 -6.04 2.24 -4.06
N ILE A 193 -5.69 3.51 -4.20
CA ILE A 193 -4.46 4.11 -3.69
C ILE A 193 -4.85 5.37 -2.91
N PHE A 194 -4.37 5.47 -1.67
CA PHE A 194 -4.74 6.52 -0.73
C PHE A 194 -3.49 7.13 -0.11
N MET A 195 -3.41 8.45 -0.11
CA MET A 195 -2.48 9.21 0.71
C MET A 195 -3.22 9.70 1.95
N LEU A 196 -2.68 9.38 3.10
CA LEU A 196 -3.19 9.64 4.43
C LEU A 196 -2.31 10.70 5.08
N GLY A 197 -2.92 11.61 5.82
CA GLY A 197 -2.21 12.58 6.66
C GLY A 197 -2.32 12.21 8.13
N GLN A 198 -1.52 12.86 8.97
CA GLN A 198 -1.67 12.78 10.42
C GLN A 198 -3.02 13.37 10.86
N ALA A 199 -3.67 12.71 11.81
CA ALA A 199 -4.81 13.30 12.50
C ALA A 199 -4.36 14.61 13.19
N ARG A 200 -5.16 15.68 13.07
CA ARG A 200 -4.91 16.91 13.83
C ARG A 200 -4.91 16.55 15.32
N ARG A 201 -3.77 16.73 16.01
CA ARG A 201 -3.73 16.65 17.47
C ARG A 201 -4.62 17.79 18.01
N PRO A 202 -5.57 17.52 18.92
CA PRO A 202 -6.33 18.60 19.54
C PRO A 202 -5.34 19.49 20.31
N GLY A 203 -5.16 20.74 19.88
CA GLY A 203 -4.33 21.74 20.57
C GLY A 203 -3.17 22.38 19.80
N SER A 204 -3.02 22.18 18.48
CA SER A 204 -2.05 22.91 17.67
C SER A 204 -2.72 24.08 16.93
N ASP A 205 -2.85 25.22 17.62
CA ASP A 205 -2.96 26.58 17.06
C ASP A 205 -1.93 27.46 17.78
#